data_AF-T1H5K1-F1
#
_entry.id   AF-T1H5K1-F1
#
_cell.length_a   1.000
_cell.length_b   1.000
_cell.length_c   1.000
_cell.angle_alpha   90.00
_cell.angle_beta   90.00
_cell.angle_gamma   90.00
#
_symmetry.space_group_name_H-M   'P 1'
#
loop_
_entity.id
_entity.type
_entity.pdbx_description
1 polymer ?
#
loop_
_entity_poly.entity_id
_entity_poly.type
_entity_poly.pdbx_seq_one_letter_code
_entity_poly.pdbx_strand_id
1 'polypeptide(L)'
;MSAIGSYYRINNLVPASDGYFPPQEALDINEKQNSEAEVISQLNYIRDNILKKEDNELYQFLIKMEIPLQIFGIRWLRLLFGREFPLMDLLVLWDAIFADGDKFELPNYILVAMLIRIREYLLRNDYTTCLTYLMKYPSNV
;
A
#
# COMPACT_ATOMS: atom_id res chain seq x y z
N MET A 1 0.46 -18.58 0.21
CA MET A 1 -0.88 -17.90 0.21
C MET A 1 -1.24 -17.13 1.49
N SER A 2 -0.69 -17.46 2.67
CA SER A 2 -1.04 -16.75 3.93
C SER A 2 -0.58 -15.28 4.01
N ALA A 3 0.46 -14.88 3.28
CA ALA A 3 1.07 -13.55 3.40
C ALA A 3 0.26 -12.42 2.75
N ILE A 4 -0.60 -12.72 1.78
CA ILE A 4 -1.50 -11.73 1.18
C ILE A 4 -2.59 -11.32 2.20
N GLY A 5 -2.88 -12.21 3.16
CA GLY A 5 -3.94 -12.01 4.14
C GLY A 5 -3.82 -10.68 4.90
N SER A 6 -2.62 -10.25 5.28
CA SER A 6 -2.40 -9.00 6.03
C SER A 6 -2.82 -7.74 5.26
N TYR A 7 -2.80 -7.77 3.93
CA TYR A 7 -3.19 -6.63 3.09
C TYR A 7 -4.72 -6.53 2.91
N TYR A 8 -5.43 -7.66 3.01
CA TYR A 8 -6.84 -7.80 2.63
C TYR A 8 -7.78 -8.19 3.77
N ARG A 9 -7.27 -8.50 4.96
CA ARG A 9 -8.09 -8.86 6.12
C ARG A 9 -8.97 -7.68 6.45
N ILE A 10 -10.29 -7.72 6.21
CA ILE A 10 -11.18 -6.62 6.65
C ILE A 10 -11.86 -6.98 7.96
N ASN A 11 -12.17 -8.26 8.18
CA ASN A 11 -12.63 -8.86 9.44
C ASN A 11 -12.17 -10.33 9.50
N ASN A 12 -11.97 -10.90 10.69
CA ASN A 12 -11.64 -12.32 10.90
C ASN A 12 -12.82 -13.28 10.69
N LEU A 13 -13.73 -12.93 9.79
CA LEU A 13 -14.90 -13.74 9.53
C LEU A 13 -14.48 -14.95 8.68
N VAL A 14 -14.47 -16.12 9.30
CA VAL A 14 -14.42 -17.41 8.60
C VAL A 14 -15.87 -17.87 8.44
N PRO A 15 -16.30 -18.34 7.25
CA PRO A 15 -17.61 -18.97 7.11
C PRO A 15 -17.73 -20.09 8.14
N ALA A 16 -18.84 -20.15 8.86
CA ALA A 16 -19.12 -21.30 9.72
C ALA A 16 -19.19 -22.57 8.85
N SER A 17 -19.16 -23.75 9.48
CA SER A 17 -19.17 -25.03 8.76
C SER A 17 -20.40 -25.24 7.86
N ASP A 18 -21.42 -24.41 8.02
CA ASP A 18 -22.64 -24.34 7.21
C ASP A 18 -22.54 -23.38 5.99
N GLY A 19 -21.39 -22.71 5.80
CA GLY A 19 -21.15 -21.78 4.70
C GLY A 19 -21.73 -20.38 4.92
N TYR A 20 -22.39 -20.12 6.05
CA TYR A 20 -22.89 -18.79 6.39
C TYR A 20 -21.87 -18.00 7.20
N PHE A 21 -21.78 -16.70 6.91
CA PHE A 21 -21.04 -15.78 7.78
C PHE A 21 -21.89 -15.45 9.00
N PRO A 22 -21.30 -15.44 10.22
CA PRO A 22 -22.05 -15.11 11.43
C PRO A 22 -22.63 -13.67 11.35
N PRO A 23 -23.82 -13.42 11.95
CA PRO A 23 -24.46 -12.11 11.91
C PRO A 23 -23.54 -10.99 12.44
N GLN A 24 -23.55 -9.84 11.78
CA GLN A 24 -22.68 -8.67 12.05
C GLN A 24 -22.81 -8.09 13.48
N GLU A 25 -23.81 -8.52 14.24
CA GLU A 25 -24.08 -8.05 15.60
C GLU A 25 -23.07 -8.57 16.64
N ALA A 26 -22.22 -9.53 16.27
CA ALA A 26 -21.09 -10.01 17.08
C ALA A 26 -19.72 -9.45 16.63
N LEU A 27 -19.69 -8.32 15.89
CA LEU A 27 -18.46 -7.68 15.46
C LEU A 27 -17.89 -6.76 16.56
N ASP A 28 -16.87 -7.24 17.26
CA ASP A 28 -16.06 -6.40 18.13
C ASP A 28 -15.41 -5.27 17.32
N ILE A 29 -15.72 -4.01 17.69
CA ILE A 29 -15.11 -2.78 17.15
C ILE A 29 -13.56 -2.86 17.15
N ASN A 30 -12.99 -3.69 18.03
CA ASN A 30 -11.57 -3.95 18.16
C ASN A 30 -10.92 -4.64 16.94
N GLU A 31 -11.63 -5.48 16.18
CA GLU A 31 -11.01 -6.24 15.07
C GLU A 31 -10.82 -5.40 13.80
N LYS A 32 -11.74 -4.48 13.51
CA LYS A 32 -11.65 -3.59 12.35
C LYS A 32 -10.48 -2.61 12.48
N GLN A 33 -10.19 -2.17 13.71
CA GLN A 33 -9.01 -1.36 14.02
C GLN A 33 -7.70 -2.13 13.81
N ASN A 34 -7.70 -3.45 14.04
CA ASN A 34 -6.48 -4.25 14.02
C ASN A 34 -5.91 -4.44 12.60
N SER A 35 -6.77 -4.65 11.59
CA SER A 35 -6.35 -4.72 10.18
C SER A 35 -5.80 -3.40 9.64
N GLU A 36 -6.50 -2.30 9.93
CA GLU A 36 -6.03 -0.98 9.51
C GLU A 36 -4.70 -0.65 10.20
N ALA A 37 -4.55 -1.06 11.46
CA ALA A 37 -3.28 -0.96 12.18
C ALA A 37 -2.16 -1.80 11.54
N GLU A 38 -2.43 -3.00 11.03
CA GLU A 38 -1.43 -3.84 10.34
C GLU A 38 -0.90 -3.16 9.06
N VAL A 39 -1.78 -2.68 8.17
CA VAL A 39 -1.36 -1.99 6.94
C VAL A 39 -0.64 -0.69 7.24
N ILE A 40 -1.09 0.06 8.25
CA ILE A 40 -0.44 1.29 8.70
C ILE A 40 0.96 1.01 9.25
N SER A 41 1.11 -0.06 10.04
CA SER A 41 2.40 -0.52 10.56
C SER A 41 3.35 -0.90 9.41
N GLN A 42 2.83 -1.62 8.41
CA GLN A 42 3.58 -1.98 7.21
C GLN A 42 4.04 -0.73 6.44
N LEU A 43 3.19 0.28 6.28
CA LEU A 43 3.55 1.53 5.60
C LEU A 43 4.60 2.34 6.38
N ASN A 44 4.55 2.32 7.71
CA ASN A 44 5.61 2.90 8.53
C ASN A 44 6.94 2.15 8.35
N TYR A 45 6.90 0.81 8.31
CA TYR A 45 8.07 0.00 8.02
C TYR A 45 8.67 0.36 6.64
N ILE A 46 7.84 0.45 5.60
CA ILE A 46 8.26 0.83 4.24
C ILE A 46 8.92 2.21 4.25
N ARG A 47 8.30 3.18 4.91
CA ARG A 47 8.83 4.55 5.02
C ARG A 47 10.21 4.57 5.68
N ASP A 48 10.33 3.97 6.86
CA ASP A 48 11.50 4.16 7.73
C ASP A 48 12.66 3.21 7.41
N ASN A 49 12.40 2.04 6.81
CA ASN A 49 13.42 1.01 6.53
C ASN A 49 13.77 0.86 5.06
N ILE A 50 12.81 1.10 4.15
CA ILE A 50 13.04 0.94 2.70
C ILE A 50 13.28 2.31 2.07
N LEU A 51 12.28 3.21 2.11
CA LEU A 51 12.39 4.52 1.45
C LEU A 51 13.56 5.35 2.00
N LYS A 52 13.72 5.42 3.33
CA LYS A 52 14.84 6.13 3.95
C LYS A 52 16.21 5.64 3.48
N LYS A 53 16.35 4.33 3.25
CA LYS A 53 17.60 3.70 2.83
C LYS A 53 17.88 3.95 1.35
N GLU A 54 16.86 3.81 0.50
CA GLU A 54 17.00 3.92 -0.96
C GLU A 54 17.02 5.38 -1.45
N ASP A 55 16.23 6.27 -0.85
CA ASP A 55 16.19 7.69 -1.18
C ASP A 55 15.92 8.55 0.07
N ASN A 56 16.98 8.85 0.82
CA ASN A 56 16.90 9.66 2.03
C ASN A 56 16.43 11.10 1.75
N GLU A 57 16.74 11.67 0.59
CA GLU A 57 16.28 13.03 0.25
C GLU A 57 14.76 13.08 0.13
N LEU A 58 14.19 12.14 -0.64
CA LEU A 58 12.73 12.02 -0.78
C LEU A 58 12.06 11.69 0.56
N TYR A 59 12.66 10.82 1.37
CA TYR A 59 12.18 10.54 2.73
C TYR A 59 12.09 11.81 3.59
N GLN A 60 13.16 12.61 3.66
CA GLN A 60 13.18 13.85 4.44
C GLN A 60 12.19 14.88 3.89
N PHE A 61 12.04 14.95 2.57
CA PHE A 61 11.06 15.81 1.93
C PHE A 61 9.62 15.46 2.33
N LEU A 62 9.24 14.18 2.28
CA LEU A 62 7.89 13.74 2.67
C LEU A 62 7.61 14.01 4.15
N ILE A 63 8.62 13.85 5.03
CA ILE A 63 8.50 14.23 6.45
C ILE A 63 8.30 15.74 6.60
N LYS A 64 9.13 16.55 5.93
CA LYS A 64 9.04 18.02 5.99
C LYS A 64 7.70 18.54 5.48
N MET A 65 7.15 17.91 4.45
CA MET A 65 5.84 18.25 3.90
C MET A 65 4.67 17.64 4.69
N GLU A 66 4.94 16.88 5.75
CA GLU A 66 3.91 16.19 6.55
C GLU A 66 3.00 15.30 5.68
N ILE A 67 3.58 14.59 4.69
CA ILE A 67 2.87 13.67 3.81
C ILE A 67 3.09 12.22 4.30
N PRO A 68 2.19 11.68 5.14
CA PRO A 68 2.24 10.28 5.52
C PRO A 68 1.94 9.34 4.36
N LEU A 69 2.69 8.23 4.23
CA LEU A 69 2.46 7.20 3.21
C LEU A 69 1.04 6.61 3.30
N GLN A 70 0.42 6.64 4.48
CA GLN A 70 -0.93 6.14 4.74
C GLN A 70 -1.99 6.77 3.84
N ILE A 71 -1.84 8.04 3.45
CA ILE A 71 -2.84 8.77 2.65
C ILE A 71 -3.08 8.10 1.29
N PHE A 72 -2.03 7.60 0.64
CA PHE A 72 -2.11 6.98 -0.69
C PHE A 72 -1.75 5.48 -0.67
N GLY A 73 -0.82 5.09 0.18
CA GLY A 73 -0.22 3.75 0.26
C GLY A 73 -1.19 2.67 0.71
N ILE A 74 -2.17 2.98 1.58
CA ILE A 74 -3.20 2.00 1.97
C ILE A 74 -3.94 1.50 0.72
N ARG A 75 -4.36 2.43 -0.14
CA ARG A 75 -5.06 2.11 -1.39
C ARG A 75 -4.14 1.35 -2.35
N TRP A 76 -2.90 1.78 -2.51
CA TRP A 76 -1.95 1.12 -3.42
C TRP A 76 -1.71 -0.34 -3.01
N LEU A 77 -1.50 -0.61 -1.72
CA LEU A 77 -1.27 -1.96 -1.22
C LEU A 77 -2.56 -2.80 -1.23
N ARG A 78 -3.69 -2.28 -0.72
CA ARG A 78 -4.98 -3.01 -0.70
C ARG A 78 -5.49 -3.37 -2.09
N LEU A 79 -5.18 -2.56 -3.10
CA LEU A 79 -5.62 -2.83 -4.48
C LEU A 79 -4.52 -3.44 -5.34
N LEU A 80 -3.36 -3.79 -4.75
CA LEU A 80 -2.17 -4.24 -5.46
C LEU A 80 -1.91 -3.40 -6.72
N PHE A 81 -1.95 -2.09 -6.55
CA PHE A 81 -1.70 -1.08 -7.58
C PHE A 81 -2.71 -1.06 -8.74
N GLY A 82 -3.84 -1.75 -8.62
CA GLY A 82 -4.82 -1.89 -9.71
C GLY A 82 -5.55 -0.61 -10.13
N ARG A 83 -5.35 0.51 -9.44
CA ARG A 83 -5.83 1.84 -9.83
C ARG A 83 -4.75 2.75 -10.41
N GLU A 84 -3.48 2.34 -10.32
CA GLU A 84 -2.34 3.15 -10.76
C GLU A 84 -1.80 2.70 -12.12
N PHE A 85 -2.07 1.45 -12.53
CA PHE A 85 -1.62 0.88 -13.80
C PHE A 85 -2.79 0.47 -14.71
N PRO A 86 -2.64 0.59 -16.04
CA PRO A 86 -3.55 -0.04 -17.00
C PRO A 86 -3.59 -1.56 -16.81
N LEU A 87 -4.71 -2.19 -17.17
CA LEU A 87 -4.93 -3.62 -16.90
C LEU A 87 -3.82 -4.52 -17.45
N MET A 88 -3.34 -4.27 -18.67
CA MET A 88 -2.31 -5.13 -19.29
C MET A 88 -0.99 -5.08 -18.52
N ASP A 89 -0.55 -3.90 -18.10
CA ASP A 89 0.68 -3.73 -17.33
C ASP A 89 0.51 -4.26 -15.90
N LEU A 90 -0.69 -4.07 -15.34
CA LEU A 90 -1.05 -4.60 -14.02
C LEU A 90 -0.96 -6.13 -13.97
N LEU A 91 -1.41 -6.83 -15.02
CA LEU A 91 -1.33 -8.29 -15.08
C LEU A 91 0.12 -8.79 -15.06
N VAL A 92 1.02 -8.12 -15.80
CA VAL A 92 2.46 -8.44 -15.77
C VAL A 92 3.06 -8.18 -14.40
N LEU A 93 2.67 -7.07 -13.76
CA LEU A 93 3.11 -6.75 -12.39
C LEU A 93 2.62 -7.81 -11.40
N TRP A 94 1.37 -8.26 -11.55
CA TRP A 94 0.78 -9.30 -10.72
C TRP A 94 1.46 -10.66 -10.90
N ASP A 95 1.83 -11.03 -12.12
CA ASP A 95 2.61 -12.25 -12.36
C ASP A 95 3.92 -12.24 -11.55
N ALA A 96 4.62 -11.09 -11.52
CA ALA A 96 5.84 -10.95 -10.72
C ALA A 96 5.56 -10.98 -9.20
N ILE A 97 4.53 -10.25 -8.75
CA ILE A 97 4.13 -10.19 -7.33
C ILE A 97 3.75 -11.59 -6.81
N PHE A 98 2.99 -12.36 -7.59
CA PHE A 98 2.56 -13.70 -7.17
C PHE A 98 3.65 -14.76 -7.35
N ALA A 99 4.65 -14.51 -8.20
CA ALA A 99 5.83 -15.36 -8.34
C ALA A 99 6.89 -15.16 -7.22
N ASP A 100 6.89 -14.01 -6.53
CA ASP A 100 7.88 -13.64 -5.47
C ASP A 100 7.90 -14.59 -4.26
N GLY A 101 6.89 -15.47 -4.14
CA GLY A 101 6.85 -16.53 -3.13
C GLY A 101 6.12 -16.13 -1.85
N ASP A 102 6.40 -16.83 -0.75
CA ASP A 102 5.53 -16.81 0.44
C ASP A 102 5.64 -15.56 1.31
N LYS A 103 6.68 -14.73 1.15
CA LYS A 103 6.86 -13.53 2.00
C LYS A 103 6.12 -12.28 1.49
N PHE A 104 5.79 -12.26 0.19
CA PHE A 104 5.02 -11.18 -0.43
C PHE A 104 5.57 -9.79 -0.09
N GLU A 105 6.90 -9.65 -0.18
CA GLU A 105 7.60 -8.40 0.15
C GLU A 105 7.74 -7.49 -1.08
N LEU A 106 7.68 -8.03 -2.30
CA LEU A 106 7.81 -7.26 -3.53
C LEU A 106 6.89 -6.02 -3.62
N PRO A 107 5.61 -6.05 -3.21
CA PRO A 107 4.76 -4.86 -3.20
C PRO A 107 5.33 -3.69 -2.40
N ASN A 108 6.06 -3.96 -1.31
CA ASN A 108 6.70 -2.93 -0.49
C ASN A 108 7.76 -2.18 -1.29
N TYR A 109 8.56 -2.93 -2.06
CA TYR A 109 9.60 -2.38 -2.93
C TYR A 109 9.00 -1.67 -4.15
N ILE A 110 7.92 -2.21 -4.73
CA ILE A 110 7.19 -1.55 -5.82
C ILE A 110 6.66 -0.18 -5.38
N LEU A 111 6.07 -0.08 -4.17
CA LEU A 111 5.60 1.20 -3.63
C LEU A 111 6.74 2.25 -3.58
N VAL A 112 7.91 1.84 -3.08
CA VAL A 112 9.08 2.74 -3.00
C VAL A 112 9.60 3.08 -4.40
N ALA A 113 9.68 2.11 -5.30
CA ALA A 113 10.08 2.34 -6.69
C ALA A 113 9.15 3.34 -7.39
N MET A 114 7.84 3.24 -7.16
CA MET A 114 6.86 4.20 -7.68
C MET A 114 7.09 5.61 -7.13
N LEU A 115 7.41 5.76 -5.84
CA LEU A 115 7.75 7.07 -5.25
C LEU A 115 9.01 7.65 -5.86
N ILE A 116 10.08 6.86 -5.95
CA ILE A 116 11.36 7.29 -6.54
C ILE A 116 11.17 7.67 -8.01
N ARG A 117 10.33 6.94 -8.76
CA ARG A 117 10.05 7.21 -10.17
C ARG A 117 9.49 8.61 -10.42
N ILE A 118 8.68 9.13 -9.49
CA ILE A 118 8.09 10.47 -9.55
C ILE A 118 8.83 11.50 -8.68
N ARG A 119 10.02 11.17 -8.13
CA ARG A 119 10.74 12.02 -7.17
C ARG A 119 10.92 13.45 -7.64
N GLU A 120 11.26 13.65 -8.92
CA GLU A 120 11.50 14.99 -9.48
C GLU A 120 10.23 15.84 -9.46
N TYR A 121 9.06 15.22 -9.65
CA TYR A 121 7.78 15.91 -9.52
C TYR A 121 7.46 16.21 -8.06
N LEU A 122 7.83 15.35 -7.12
CA LEU A 122 7.58 15.58 -5.70
C LEU A 122 8.48 16.71 -5.16
N LEU A 123 9.80 16.60 -5.34
CA LEU A 123 10.78 17.53 -4.76
C LEU A 123 10.64 18.97 -5.27
N ARG A 124 10.07 19.17 -6.47
CA ARG A 124 9.95 20.49 -7.11
C ARG A 124 8.62 21.18 -6.87
N ASN A 125 7.65 20.51 -6.27
CA ASN A 125 6.29 21.02 -6.13
C ASN A 125 5.88 21.18 -4.66
N ASP A 126 4.76 21.88 -4.44
CA ASP A 126 4.16 22.09 -3.14
C ASP A 126 3.32 20.88 -2.68
N TYR A 127 2.86 20.94 -1.43
CA TYR A 127 2.08 19.89 -0.79
C TYR A 127 0.87 19.43 -1.62
N THR A 128 0.06 20.38 -2.13
CA THR A 128 -1.18 20.07 -2.86
C THR A 128 -0.90 19.35 -4.16
N THR A 129 0.12 19.80 -4.88
CA THR A 129 0.53 19.22 -6.15
C THR A 129 1.15 17.83 -5.93
N CYS A 130 1.96 17.66 -4.88
CA CYS A 130 2.48 16.35 -4.47
C CYS A 130 1.34 15.36 -4.18
N LEU A 131 0.36 15.74 -3.37
CA LEU A 131 -0.80 14.90 -3.10
C LEU A 131 -1.58 14.56 -4.36
N THR A 132 -1.70 15.49 -5.30
CA THR A 132 -2.37 15.22 -6.57
C THR A 132 -1.67 14.11 -7.34
N TYR A 133 -0.34 14.16 -7.46
CA TYR A 133 0.45 13.10 -8.09
C TYR A 133 0.37 11.77 -7.34
N LEU A 134 0.36 11.78 -6.01
CA LEU A 134 0.29 10.55 -5.20
C LEU A 134 -1.12 9.91 -5.22
N MET A 135 -2.17 10.72 -5.31
CA MET A 135 -3.55 10.23 -5.35
C MET A 135 -3.98 9.82 -6.77
N LYS A 136 -3.38 10.44 -7.79
CA LYS A 136 -3.58 10.10 -9.21
C LYS A 136 -2.22 9.90 -9.86
N TYR A 137 -1.71 8.67 -9.77
CA TYR A 137 -0.38 8.38 -10.29
C TYR A 137 -0.30 8.66 -11.80
N PRO A 138 0.72 9.39 -12.26
CA PRO A 138 0.81 9.82 -13.65
C PRO A 138 1.18 8.63 -14.56
N SER A 139 0.39 8.42 -15.63
CA SER A 139 0.51 7.25 -16.51
C SER A 139 1.69 7.31 -17.50
N ASN A 140 2.34 8.46 -17.63
CA ASN A 140 3.37 8.77 -18.62
C ASN A 140 4.79 8.88 -18.02
N VAL A 141 4.98 8.31 -16.83
CA VAL A 141 6.22 8.40 -16.06
C VAL A 141 6.82 7.00 -15.99
#